data_AF-A0A7C1RBF6-F1
#
_entry.id   AF-A0A7C1RBF6-F1
#
_cell.length_a   1.000
_cell.length_b   1.000
_cell.length_c   1.000
_cell.angle_alpha   90.00
_cell.angle_beta   90.00
_cell.angle_gamma   90.00
#
_symmetry.space_group_name_H-M   'P 1'
#
loop_
_entity.id
_entity.type
_entity.pdbx_description
1 polymer ?
#
loop_
_entity_poly.entity_id
_entity_poly.type
_entity_poly.pdbx_seq_one_letter_code
_entity_poly.pdbx_strand_id
1 'polypeptide(L)'
;MGLIQEIFAPKYVLQGEDFPLILRWDIDTIPEVIEISYNPKSVEIEEIYNIASLGLLVIPASKSLKIVRINSVSINGYLGAKFRTKKTSEIIGKVHVTIRIKTSKGIELRTLTVHTIKPVIKVLKSPNIIQISCNNEYPKVKDKFKLKNIGQGTAILDFSVGDSSPEVSVGPPSRLGEYIASVFNSMKDNFRRVAKEYPQYSEPLHLAISIIEYLESGQEIDDELIRKIKKFETCMENLSHDSKFMDEYMSSILAAYFSNIQILTDVETFIVYLNSVYQGKILLINPLKVIHFPDKGEYELNLEIHLTDLLYSRYAPIPLGKVKILVDKECEVPIYKLFEFIGEGEENDRPNSQ
;
A
#
# COMPACT_ATOMS: atom_id res chain seq x y z
N MET A 1 -44.89 -3.12 8.83
CA MET A 1 -43.45 -3.43 8.65
C MET A 1 -43.23 -3.87 7.22
N GLY A 2 -42.14 -3.47 6.57
CA GLY A 2 -41.77 -3.97 5.24
C GLY A 2 -41.43 -5.46 5.29
N LEU A 3 -41.53 -6.14 4.14
CA LEU A 3 -41.08 -7.51 3.94
C LEU A 3 -39.55 -7.62 4.07
N ILE A 4 -38.81 -6.56 3.69
CA ILE A 4 -37.36 -6.45 3.88
C ILE A 4 -37.09 -5.73 5.21
N GLN A 5 -36.40 -6.40 6.12
CA GLN A 5 -35.99 -5.82 7.41
C GLN A 5 -34.67 -5.08 7.29
N GLU A 6 -33.71 -5.68 6.60
CA GLU A 6 -32.35 -5.14 6.46
C GLU A 6 -31.79 -5.44 5.08
N ILE A 7 -31.09 -4.46 4.53
CA ILE A 7 -30.32 -4.60 3.31
C ILE A 7 -29.00 -3.83 3.48
N PHE A 8 -27.88 -4.55 3.43
CA PHE A 8 -26.56 -3.97 3.63
C PHE A 8 -25.67 -4.19 2.41
N ALA A 9 -25.01 -3.11 1.99
CA ALA A 9 -23.85 -3.09 1.12
C ALA A 9 -22.99 -1.88 1.50
N PRO A 10 -21.66 -1.93 1.32
CA PRO A 10 -20.81 -0.78 1.57
C PRO A 10 -21.17 0.39 0.63
N LYS A 11 -21.02 1.62 1.13
CA LYS A 11 -21.30 2.82 0.33
C LYS A 11 -20.23 3.08 -0.74
N TYR A 12 -18.98 2.70 -0.45
CA TYR A 12 -17.83 2.90 -1.33
C TYR A 12 -16.98 1.62 -1.39
N VAL A 13 -16.47 1.31 -2.58
CA VAL A 13 -15.59 0.15 -2.85
C VAL A 13 -14.60 0.52 -3.96
N LEU A 14 -13.42 -0.09 -3.98
CA LEU A 14 -12.48 0.10 -5.09
C LEU A 14 -12.99 -0.57 -6.36
N GLN A 15 -12.65 -0.02 -7.52
CA GLN A 15 -12.93 -0.66 -8.80
C GLN A 15 -12.10 -1.95 -8.96
N GLY A 16 -12.77 -3.08 -9.20
CA GLY A 16 -12.16 -4.41 -9.17
C GLY A 16 -12.24 -5.10 -7.81
N GLU A 17 -12.79 -4.45 -6.78
CA GLU A 17 -12.99 -5.02 -5.44
C GLU A 17 -14.28 -5.83 -5.34
N ASP A 18 -14.33 -6.64 -4.29
CA ASP A 18 -15.47 -7.48 -3.90
C ASP A 18 -16.22 -6.72 -2.85
N PHE A 19 -17.53 -6.88 -2.85
CA PHE A 19 -18.32 -6.40 -1.74
C PHE A 19 -19.45 -7.35 -1.40
N PRO A 20 -19.78 -7.45 -0.11
CA PRO A 20 -20.91 -8.24 0.34
C PRO A 20 -22.21 -7.47 0.10
N LEU A 21 -23.25 -8.23 -0.20
CA LEU A 21 -24.64 -7.85 -0.08
C LEU A 21 -25.29 -8.78 0.94
N ILE A 22 -25.93 -8.20 1.96
CA ILE A 22 -26.70 -8.96 2.96
C ILE A 22 -28.15 -8.50 2.86
N LEU A 23 -29.06 -9.47 2.78
CA LEU A 23 -30.50 -9.26 2.76
C LEU A 23 -31.12 -10.05 3.91
N ARG A 24 -31.97 -9.41 4.73
CA ARG A 24 -32.69 -10.07 5.82
C ARG A 24 -34.17 -9.74 5.80
N TRP A 25 -34.97 -10.72 6.20
CA TRP A 25 -36.41 -10.62 6.35
C TRP A 25 -36.87 -11.39 7.59
N ASP A 26 -38.14 -11.23 7.93
CA ASP A 26 -38.74 -11.91 9.06
C ASP A 26 -38.73 -13.44 8.88
N ILE A 27 -38.31 -14.20 9.89
CA ILE A 27 -38.23 -15.67 9.82
C ILE A 27 -39.60 -16.35 9.61
N ASP A 28 -40.69 -15.67 9.95
CA ASP A 28 -42.06 -16.14 9.72
C ASP A 28 -42.58 -15.78 8.32
N THR A 29 -41.78 -15.06 7.52
CA THR A 29 -42.10 -14.70 6.14
C THR A 29 -41.33 -15.59 5.18
N ILE A 30 -42.05 -16.39 4.40
CA ILE A 30 -41.47 -17.30 3.41
C ILE A 30 -41.46 -16.60 2.04
N PRO A 31 -40.28 -16.30 1.47
CA PRO A 31 -40.20 -15.73 0.13
C PRO A 31 -40.57 -16.78 -0.92
N GLU A 32 -41.50 -16.42 -1.81
CA GLU A 32 -41.81 -17.22 -3.01
C GLU A 32 -40.72 -17.06 -4.06
N VAL A 33 -40.19 -15.84 -4.19
CA VAL A 33 -39.07 -15.54 -5.09
C VAL A 33 -38.31 -14.32 -4.61
N ILE A 34 -36.99 -14.38 -4.75
CA ILE A 34 -36.07 -13.25 -4.60
C ILE A 34 -35.40 -13.00 -5.95
N GLU A 35 -35.44 -11.77 -6.43
CA GLU A 35 -34.76 -11.36 -7.67
C GLU A 35 -33.72 -10.29 -7.37
N ILE A 36 -32.50 -10.51 -7.83
CA ILE A 36 -31.40 -9.56 -7.76
C ILE A 36 -31.09 -9.09 -9.18
N SER A 37 -31.27 -7.80 -9.43
CA SER A 37 -31.07 -7.17 -10.73
C SER A 37 -29.91 -6.18 -10.68
N TYR A 38 -28.98 -6.31 -11.64
CA TYR A 38 -27.78 -5.46 -11.72
C TYR A 38 -27.29 -5.28 -13.16
N ASN A 39 -26.48 -4.24 -13.40
CA ASN A 39 -25.85 -4.00 -14.70
C ASN A 39 -24.54 -4.81 -14.81
N PRO A 40 -24.44 -5.79 -15.73
CA PRO A 40 -23.26 -6.65 -15.86
C PRO A 40 -22.00 -5.94 -16.38
N LYS A 41 -22.12 -4.69 -16.84
CA LYS A 41 -20.96 -3.86 -17.23
C LYS A 41 -20.24 -3.24 -16.03
N SER A 42 -20.93 -3.05 -14.91
CA SER A 42 -20.38 -2.39 -13.72
C SER A 42 -20.05 -3.37 -12.60
N VAL A 43 -20.74 -4.51 -12.53
CA VAL A 43 -20.58 -5.49 -11.45
C VAL A 43 -20.97 -6.90 -11.92
N GLU A 44 -20.46 -7.91 -11.24
CA GLU A 44 -20.80 -9.32 -11.41
C GLU A 44 -21.09 -9.95 -10.05
N ILE A 45 -22.05 -10.88 -9.97
CA ILE A 45 -22.19 -11.72 -8.79
C ILE A 45 -21.22 -12.89 -8.93
N GLU A 46 -20.28 -13.01 -8.00
CA GLU A 46 -19.37 -14.15 -7.95
C GLU A 46 -20.01 -15.32 -7.22
N GLU A 47 -20.62 -15.04 -6.07
CA GLU A 47 -21.15 -16.07 -5.17
C GLU A 47 -22.47 -15.61 -4.56
N ILE A 48 -23.35 -16.57 -4.30
CA ILE A 48 -24.57 -16.36 -3.52
C ILE A 48 -24.63 -17.45 -2.47
N TYR A 49 -24.86 -17.03 -1.23
CA TYR A 49 -24.90 -17.88 -0.05
C TYR A 49 -26.34 -18.17 0.34
N ASN A 50 -26.54 -19.28 1.06
CA ASN A 50 -27.84 -19.71 1.59
C ASN A 50 -28.90 -20.06 0.51
N ILE A 51 -28.48 -20.54 -0.66
CA ILE A 51 -29.40 -21.07 -1.68
C ILE A 51 -29.55 -22.58 -1.49
N ALA A 52 -30.78 -23.11 -1.66
CA ALA A 52 -30.99 -24.55 -1.71
C ALA A 52 -30.43 -25.16 -3.01
N SER A 53 -30.11 -26.45 -3.03
CA SER A 53 -29.39 -27.12 -4.13
C SER A 53 -29.99 -26.98 -5.55
N LEU A 54 -31.28 -26.62 -5.68
CA LEU A 54 -31.97 -26.34 -6.95
C LEU A 54 -32.63 -24.94 -7.00
N GLY A 55 -32.22 -24.03 -6.11
CA GLY A 55 -32.90 -22.76 -5.88
C GLY A 55 -32.49 -21.62 -6.81
N LEU A 56 -31.44 -21.79 -7.64
CA LEU A 56 -30.86 -20.70 -8.44
C LEU A 56 -31.21 -20.80 -9.93
N LEU A 57 -31.78 -19.72 -10.47
CA LEU A 57 -31.99 -19.54 -11.91
C LEU A 57 -31.37 -18.21 -12.35
N VAL A 58 -30.35 -18.27 -13.20
CA VAL A 58 -29.76 -17.07 -13.81
C VAL A 58 -30.51 -16.78 -15.12
N ILE A 59 -31.19 -15.64 -15.18
CA ILE A 59 -31.94 -15.23 -16.36
C ILE A 59 -31.12 -14.15 -17.10
N PRO A 60 -30.61 -14.44 -18.31
CA PRO A 60 -30.00 -13.41 -19.15
C PRO A 60 -31.10 -12.46 -19.61
N ALA A 61 -31.25 -11.30 -18.96
CA ALA A 61 -32.32 -10.36 -19.29
C ALA A 61 -31.93 -9.42 -20.46
N SER A 62 -30.65 -9.04 -20.60
CA SER A 62 -30.07 -8.35 -21.77
C SER A 62 -28.55 -8.08 -21.59
N LYS A 63 -27.90 -7.40 -22.55
CA LYS A 63 -26.51 -6.90 -22.40
C LYS A 63 -26.34 -5.83 -21.31
N SER A 64 -27.42 -5.19 -20.86
CA SER A 64 -27.39 -4.09 -19.88
C SER A 64 -28.03 -4.44 -18.53
N LEU A 65 -28.64 -5.62 -18.42
CA LEU A 65 -29.30 -6.08 -17.20
C LEU A 65 -29.15 -7.60 -17.05
N LYS A 66 -28.62 -8.05 -15.92
CA LYS A 66 -28.68 -9.44 -15.47
C LYS A 66 -29.67 -9.54 -14.32
N ILE A 67 -30.47 -10.60 -14.32
CA ILE A 67 -31.40 -10.91 -13.24
C ILE A 67 -31.07 -12.30 -12.71
N VAL A 68 -30.79 -12.39 -11.42
CA VAL A 68 -30.63 -13.66 -10.73
C VAL A 68 -31.88 -13.90 -9.90
N ARG A 69 -32.54 -15.02 -10.18
CA ARG A 69 -33.76 -15.44 -9.50
C ARG A 69 -33.45 -16.59 -8.55
N ILE A 70 -33.91 -16.45 -7.32
CA ILE A 70 -33.75 -17.42 -6.25
C ILE A 70 -35.14 -17.85 -5.80
N ASN A 71 -35.45 -19.12 -6.01
CA ASN A 71 -36.78 -19.68 -5.72
C ASN A 71 -36.84 -20.33 -4.32
N SER A 72 -35.70 -20.66 -3.73
CA SER A 72 -35.63 -21.27 -2.41
C SER A 72 -34.28 -21.03 -1.74
N VAL A 73 -34.32 -20.88 -0.41
CA VAL A 73 -33.15 -20.72 0.46
C VAL A 73 -33.02 -21.92 1.39
N SER A 74 -31.81 -22.20 1.87
CA SER A 74 -31.55 -23.33 2.78
C SER A 74 -32.03 -23.04 4.20
N ILE A 75 -31.87 -21.80 4.66
CA ILE A 75 -32.30 -21.31 5.98
C ILE A 75 -33.16 -20.06 5.75
N ASN A 76 -34.38 -20.00 6.30
CA ASN A 76 -35.23 -18.83 6.13
C ASN A 76 -34.71 -17.61 6.91
N GLY A 77 -34.98 -16.40 6.41
CA GLY A 77 -34.72 -15.13 7.10
C GLY A 77 -33.50 -14.35 6.59
N TYR A 78 -32.66 -14.93 5.73
CA TYR A 78 -31.53 -14.19 5.13
C TYR A 78 -31.04 -14.73 3.79
N LEU A 79 -30.34 -13.88 3.05
CA LEU A 79 -29.60 -14.23 1.84
C LEU A 79 -28.31 -13.38 1.80
N GLY A 80 -27.19 -14.00 1.43
CA GLY A 80 -25.93 -13.31 1.20
C GLY A 80 -25.52 -13.39 -0.27
N ALA A 81 -24.86 -12.38 -0.79
CA ALA A 81 -24.19 -12.44 -2.08
C ALA A 81 -22.85 -11.70 -2.04
N LYS A 82 -21.88 -12.16 -2.84
CA LYS A 82 -20.60 -11.49 -3.07
C LYS A 82 -20.58 -10.97 -4.50
N PHE A 83 -20.37 -9.67 -4.64
CA PHE A 83 -20.29 -9.00 -5.92
C PHE A 83 -18.85 -8.57 -6.20
N ARG A 84 -18.37 -8.75 -7.42
CA ARG A 84 -17.12 -8.16 -7.92
C ARG A 84 -17.43 -6.96 -8.81
N THR A 85 -16.88 -5.80 -8.47
CA THR A 85 -16.96 -4.61 -9.32
C THR A 85 -16.05 -4.72 -10.54
N LYS A 86 -16.42 -4.05 -11.63
CA LYS A 86 -15.60 -3.98 -12.84
C LYS A 86 -14.84 -2.67 -12.90
N LYS A 87 -13.65 -2.72 -13.51
CA LYS A 87 -12.87 -1.52 -13.84
C LYS A 87 -13.56 -0.76 -14.97
N THR A 88 -13.68 0.55 -14.79
CA THR A 88 -14.33 1.46 -15.73
C THR A 88 -13.44 2.66 -16.01
N SER A 89 -13.74 3.43 -17.05
CA SER A 89 -13.06 4.69 -17.34
C SER A 89 -13.39 5.78 -16.31
N GLU A 90 -14.59 5.75 -15.73
CA GLU A 90 -15.06 6.72 -14.74
C GLU A 90 -14.19 6.72 -13.47
N ILE A 91 -13.96 7.90 -12.89
CA ILE A 91 -13.22 8.06 -11.62
C ILE A 91 -14.06 7.56 -10.44
N ILE A 92 -15.35 7.91 -10.46
CA ILE A 92 -16.36 7.44 -9.51
C ILE A 92 -17.51 6.85 -10.33
N GLY A 93 -17.63 5.52 -10.30
CA GLY A 93 -18.74 4.80 -10.88
C GLY A 93 -19.88 4.61 -9.88
N LYS A 94 -21.05 4.26 -10.40
CA LYS A 94 -22.22 3.86 -9.59
C LYS A 94 -22.69 2.48 -9.99
N VAL A 95 -22.79 1.60 -9.01
CA VAL A 95 -23.39 0.28 -9.13
C VAL A 95 -24.76 0.33 -8.48
N HIS A 96 -25.80 0.09 -9.27
CA HIS A 96 -27.15 -0.06 -8.78
C HIS A 96 -27.50 -1.55 -8.69
N VAL A 97 -27.88 -1.99 -7.49
CA VAL A 97 -28.39 -3.34 -7.26
C VAL A 97 -29.84 -3.21 -6.78
N THR A 98 -30.77 -3.81 -7.52
CA THR A 98 -32.18 -3.81 -7.16
C THR A 98 -32.57 -5.20 -6.70
N ILE A 99 -33.13 -5.28 -5.50
CA ILE A 99 -33.66 -6.50 -4.90
C ILE A 99 -35.18 -6.42 -4.92
N ARG A 100 -35.81 -7.49 -5.38
CA ARG A 100 -37.25 -7.70 -5.29
C ARG A 100 -37.52 -8.96 -4.50
N ILE A 101 -38.33 -8.87 -3.44
CA ILE A 101 -38.87 -10.04 -2.74
C ILE A 101 -40.37 -10.12 -3.00
N LYS A 102 -40.85 -11.29 -3.40
CA LYS A 102 -42.28 -11.62 -3.48
C LYS A 102 -42.61 -12.67 -2.43
N THR A 103 -43.73 -12.46 -1.75
CA THR A 103 -44.29 -13.35 -0.73
C THR A 103 -45.81 -13.45 -0.95
N SER A 104 -46.47 -14.33 -0.22
CA SER A 104 -47.93 -14.40 -0.17
C SER A 104 -48.58 -13.11 0.37
N LYS A 105 -47.84 -12.31 1.16
CA LYS A 105 -48.30 -11.05 1.75
C LYS A 105 -48.12 -9.84 0.80
N GLY A 106 -47.36 -9.99 -0.27
CA GLY A 106 -47.09 -8.91 -1.23
C GLY A 106 -45.69 -8.91 -1.83
N ILE A 107 -45.33 -7.80 -2.48
CA ILE A 107 -44.04 -7.59 -3.15
C ILE A 107 -43.37 -6.34 -2.58
N GLU A 108 -42.08 -6.43 -2.27
CA GLU A 108 -41.25 -5.29 -1.92
C GLU A 108 -40.05 -5.17 -2.87
N LEU A 109 -39.68 -3.94 -3.21
CA LEU A 109 -38.52 -3.61 -4.04
C LEU A 109 -37.63 -2.60 -3.32
N ARG A 110 -36.32 -2.86 -3.31
CA ARG A 110 -35.28 -1.99 -2.75
C ARG A 110 -34.13 -1.85 -3.73
N THR A 111 -33.68 -0.62 -3.94
CA THR A 111 -32.50 -0.33 -4.76
C THR A 111 -31.40 0.24 -3.89
N LEU A 112 -30.22 -0.36 -3.96
CA LEU A 112 -28.99 0.14 -3.37
C LEU A 112 -28.14 0.82 -4.42
N THR A 113 -27.33 1.78 -3.97
CA THR A 113 -26.26 2.37 -4.78
C THR A 113 -24.93 2.19 -4.05
N VAL A 114 -24.00 1.50 -4.70
CA VAL A 114 -22.61 1.37 -4.26
C VAL A 114 -21.74 2.23 -5.18
N HIS A 115 -20.93 3.11 -4.61
CA HIS A 115 -19.99 3.93 -5.38
C HIS A 115 -18.69 3.17 -5.59
N THR A 116 -18.24 3.05 -6.84
CA THR A 116 -16.96 2.44 -7.16
C THR A 116 -15.92 3.52 -7.39
N ILE A 117 -14.80 3.46 -6.69
CA ILE A 117 -13.79 4.52 -6.69
C ILE A 117 -12.44 3.98 -7.16
N LYS A 118 -11.62 4.85 -7.74
CA LYS A 118 -10.21 4.57 -8.04
C LYS A 118 -9.36 5.81 -7.77
N PRO A 119 -8.05 5.65 -7.51
CA PRO A 119 -7.14 6.79 -7.51
C PRO A 119 -6.98 7.35 -8.92
N VAL A 120 -6.77 8.65 -9.02
CA VAL A 120 -6.36 9.31 -10.26
C VAL A 120 -5.41 10.44 -9.90
N ILE A 121 -4.16 10.34 -10.34
CA ILE A 121 -3.16 11.38 -10.11
C ILE A 121 -3.19 12.37 -11.27
N LYS A 122 -3.26 13.65 -10.92
CA LYS A 122 -3.12 14.77 -11.84
C LYS A 122 -1.85 15.55 -11.51
N VAL A 123 -1.01 15.78 -12.52
CA VAL A 123 0.11 16.72 -12.44
C VAL A 123 -0.43 18.13 -12.66
N LEU A 124 -0.43 18.95 -11.61
CA LEU A 124 -0.90 20.34 -11.65
C LEU A 124 0.17 21.31 -12.11
N LYS A 125 1.43 21.04 -11.75
CA LYS A 125 2.62 21.80 -12.18
C LYS A 125 3.71 20.81 -12.55
N SER A 126 4.27 20.97 -13.75
CA SER A 126 5.50 20.31 -14.19
C SER A 126 6.54 21.41 -14.45
N PRO A 127 7.54 21.57 -13.57
CA PRO A 127 8.58 22.59 -13.73
C PRO A 127 9.57 22.17 -14.83
N ASN A 128 10.01 23.11 -15.66
CA ASN A 128 11.07 22.83 -16.65
C ASN A 128 12.46 22.77 -16.00
N ILE A 129 12.63 23.46 -14.87
CA ILE A 129 13.88 23.57 -14.12
C ILE A 129 13.57 23.38 -12.63
N ILE A 130 14.33 22.51 -11.96
CA ILE A 130 14.32 22.33 -10.51
C ILE A 130 15.67 22.78 -9.98
N GLN A 131 15.67 23.57 -8.91
CA GLN A 131 16.90 24.01 -8.25
C GLN A 131 17.08 23.27 -6.94
N ILE A 132 18.26 22.67 -6.77
CA ILE A 132 18.63 21.92 -5.58
C ILE A 132 19.80 22.64 -4.92
N SER A 133 19.59 23.03 -3.65
CA SER A 133 20.66 23.55 -2.81
C SER A 133 20.98 22.60 -1.68
N CYS A 134 22.22 22.14 -1.65
CA CYS A 134 22.70 21.09 -0.77
C CYS A 134 23.52 21.63 0.42
N ASN A 135 23.43 22.94 0.69
CA ASN A 135 24.23 23.62 1.72
C ASN A 135 23.96 23.19 3.17
N ASN A 136 22.87 22.45 3.42
CA ASN A 136 22.50 21.93 4.72
C ASN A 136 22.54 20.39 4.71
N GLU A 137 22.47 19.77 5.89
CA GLU A 137 22.33 18.32 6.05
C GLU A 137 21.14 17.74 5.25
N TYR A 138 20.14 18.57 4.98
CA TYR A 138 18.99 18.24 4.14
C TYR A 138 18.96 19.11 2.87
N PRO A 139 18.93 18.50 1.67
CA PRO A 139 18.81 19.26 0.43
C PRO A 139 17.48 20.02 0.37
N LYS A 140 17.56 21.27 -0.07
CA LYS A 140 16.41 22.15 -0.33
C LYS A 140 16.11 22.15 -1.81
N VAL A 141 14.88 21.81 -2.16
CA VAL A 141 14.40 21.74 -3.54
C VAL A 141 13.42 22.89 -3.79
N LYS A 142 13.69 23.72 -4.79
CA LYS A 142 12.78 24.74 -5.31
C LYS A 142 12.17 24.29 -6.63
N ASP A 143 10.97 24.80 -6.91
CA ASP A 143 10.19 24.49 -8.11
C ASP A 143 9.92 23.00 -8.27
N LYS A 144 9.00 22.49 -7.44
CA LYS A 144 8.61 21.08 -7.40
C LYS A 144 7.51 20.76 -8.40
N PHE A 145 7.38 19.48 -8.73
CA PHE A 145 6.16 18.95 -9.33
C PHE A 145 5.02 19.05 -8.32
N LYS A 146 3.85 19.51 -8.76
CA LYS A 146 2.65 19.52 -7.92
C LYS A 146 1.73 18.39 -8.35
N LEU A 147 1.47 17.45 -7.45
CA LEU A 147 0.62 16.29 -7.69
C LEU A 147 -0.64 16.38 -6.83
N LYS A 148 -1.78 16.00 -7.40
CA LYS A 148 -3.06 15.89 -6.69
C LYS A 148 -3.75 14.60 -7.04
N ASN A 149 -4.23 13.88 -6.04
CA ASN A 149 -5.18 12.80 -6.26
C ASN A 149 -6.57 13.41 -6.45
N ILE A 150 -7.06 13.37 -7.69
CA ILE A 150 -8.42 13.80 -8.04
C ILE A 150 -9.43 12.65 -7.97
N GLY A 151 -8.96 11.43 -7.69
CA GLY A 151 -9.77 10.27 -7.38
C GLY A 151 -10.11 10.18 -5.89
N GLN A 152 -11.00 9.25 -5.54
CA GLN A 152 -11.38 9.02 -4.14
C GLN A 152 -10.67 7.81 -3.53
N GLY A 153 -10.05 6.95 -4.33
CA GLY A 153 -9.23 5.83 -3.86
C GLY A 153 -7.81 6.28 -3.49
N THR A 154 -7.15 5.53 -2.61
CA THR A 154 -5.74 5.78 -2.26
C THR A 154 -4.82 5.40 -3.42
N ALA A 155 -3.96 6.34 -3.81
CA ALA A 155 -2.96 6.17 -4.84
C ALA A 155 -1.64 5.72 -4.21
N ILE A 156 -1.07 4.63 -4.70
CA ILE A 156 0.26 4.16 -4.31
C ILE A 156 1.20 4.45 -5.48
N LEU A 157 2.24 5.26 -5.27
CA LEU A 157 3.15 5.70 -6.31
C LEU A 157 4.54 5.10 -6.13
N ASP A 158 5.14 4.75 -7.27
CA ASP A 158 6.57 4.56 -7.41
C ASP A 158 7.09 5.47 -8.51
N PHE A 159 8.38 5.81 -8.41
CA PHE A 159 9.03 6.69 -9.35
C PHE A 159 10.19 5.96 -10.02
N SER A 160 10.17 5.97 -11.34
CA SER A 160 11.30 5.55 -12.15
C SER A 160 11.97 6.75 -12.80
N VAL A 161 13.28 6.62 -12.94
CA VAL A 161 14.12 7.55 -13.69
C VAL A 161 14.49 6.81 -14.98
N GLY A 162 13.98 7.30 -16.11
CA GLY A 162 14.30 6.78 -17.44
C GLY A 162 15.63 7.35 -17.95
N ASP A 163 15.81 7.39 -19.27
CA ASP A 163 17.01 7.94 -19.93
C ASP A 163 17.31 9.37 -19.45
N SER A 164 18.19 9.46 -18.45
CA SER A 164 18.62 10.68 -17.78
C SER A 164 20.11 10.89 -18.05
N SER A 165 20.67 12.00 -17.57
CA SER A 165 22.12 12.21 -17.59
C SER A 165 22.84 10.97 -17.03
N PRO A 166 23.81 10.38 -17.76
CA PRO A 166 24.41 9.09 -17.42
C PRO A 166 25.20 9.14 -16.10
N GLU A 167 25.58 10.33 -15.65
CA GLU A 167 26.27 10.54 -14.37
C GLU A 167 25.32 10.54 -13.17
N VAL A 168 24.00 10.61 -13.39
CA VAL A 168 22.99 10.60 -12.34
C VAL A 168 22.57 9.17 -12.05
N SER A 169 22.67 8.76 -10.78
CA SER A 169 22.26 7.44 -10.34
C SER A 169 21.12 7.51 -9.32
N VAL A 170 20.39 6.40 -9.19
CA VAL A 170 19.21 6.32 -8.33
C VAL A 170 19.29 5.05 -7.52
N GLY A 171 19.15 5.17 -6.21
CA GLY A 171 19.38 4.06 -5.31
C GLY A 171 18.95 4.35 -3.87
N PRO A 172 19.30 3.45 -2.94
CA PRO A 172 19.22 3.75 -1.52
C PRO A 172 20.19 4.91 -1.17
N PRO A 173 19.95 5.66 -0.08
CA PRO A 173 20.91 6.64 0.41
C PRO A 173 22.25 5.99 0.71
N SER A 174 23.38 6.65 0.39
CA SER A 174 24.72 6.13 0.71
C SER A 174 24.87 5.83 2.21
N ARG A 175 24.31 6.70 3.05
CA ARG A 175 24.28 6.54 4.52
C ARG A 175 23.50 5.31 4.99
N LEU A 176 22.63 4.71 4.16
CA LEU A 176 21.92 3.48 4.54
C LEU A 176 22.88 2.29 4.65
N GLY A 177 23.90 2.22 3.79
CA GLY A 177 24.96 1.22 3.90
C GLY A 177 25.77 1.39 5.18
N GLU A 178 26.14 2.64 5.50
CA GLU A 178 26.82 2.99 6.75
C GLU A 178 25.97 2.65 7.99
N TYR A 179 24.66 2.91 7.93
CA TYR A 179 23.72 2.52 8.98
C TYR A 179 23.69 1.00 9.20
N ILE A 180 23.47 0.22 8.12
CA ILE A 180 23.40 -1.24 8.21
C ILE A 180 24.71 -1.79 8.77
N ALA A 181 25.85 -1.31 8.26
CA ALA A 181 27.17 -1.70 8.76
C ALA A 181 27.36 -1.32 10.25
N SER A 182 26.91 -0.13 10.67
CA SER A 182 27.04 0.32 12.06
C SER A 182 26.15 -0.48 13.00
N VAL A 183 24.92 -0.81 12.59
CA VAL A 183 24.01 -1.70 13.33
C VAL A 183 24.62 -3.10 13.45
N PHE A 184 25.10 -3.67 12.35
CA PHE A 184 25.71 -5.00 12.35
C PHE A 184 26.99 -5.07 13.20
N ASN A 185 27.84 -4.05 13.15
CA ASN A 185 29.01 -3.96 14.03
C ASN A 185 28.59 -3.87 15.51
N SER A 186 27.60 -3.04 15.83
CA SER A 186 27.06 -2.91 17.19
C SER A 186 26.44 -4.23 17.68
N MET A 187 25.71 -4.95 16.82
CA MET A 187 25.15 -6.26 17.13
C MET A 187 26.26 -7.29 17.39
N LYS A 188 27.30 -7.35 16.55
CA LYS A 188 28.44 -8.26 16.75
C LYS A 188 29.14 -8.01 18.07
N ASP A 189 29.39 -6.75 18.43
CA ASP A 189 30.04 -6.40 19.69
C ASP A 189 29.17 -6.73 20.90
N ASN A 190 27.86 -6.46 20.79
CA ASN A 190 26.90 -6.82 21.82
C ASN A 190 26.81 -8.35 22.00
N PHE A 191 26.75 -9.13 20.92
CA PHE A 191 26.74 -10.60 21.00
C PHE A 191 28.04 -11.15 21.59
N ARG A 192 29.21 -10.56 21.28
CA ARG A 192 30.48 -10.93 21.93
C ARG A 192 30.44 -10.63 23.44
N ARG A 193 29.80 -9.54 23.87
CA ARG A 193 29.60 -9.23 25.30
C ARG A 193 28.69 -10.26 25.95
N VAL A 194 27.52 -10.54 25.38
CA VAL A 194 26.59 -11.54 25.92
C VAL A 194 27.24 -12.93 25.98
N ALA A 195 28.06 -13.31 25.00
CA ALA A 195 28.77 -14.59 24.99
C ALA A 195 29.79 -14.72 26.13
N LYS A 196 30.37 -13.60 26.62
CA LYS A 196 31.25 -13.60 27.80
C LYS A 196 30.45 -13.75 29.09
N GLU A 197 29.26 -13.16 29.16
CA GLU A 197 28.37 -13.22 30.33
C GLU A 197 27.63 -14.56 30.42
N TYR A 198 27.35 -15.20 29.28
CA TYR A 198 26.69 -16.51 29.16
C TYR A 198 27.53 -17.48 28.31
N PRO A 199 28.69 -17.97 28.81
CA PRO A 199 29.58 -18.84 28.03
C PRO A 199 28.93 -20.13 27.52
N GLN A 200 27.97 -20.67 28.26
CA GLN A 200 27.19 -21.85 27.89
C GLN A 200 26.33 -21.64 26.63
N TYR A 201 26.08 -20.38 26.23
CA TYR A 201 25.31 -19.99 25.06
C TYR A 201 26.18 -19.29 24.00
N SER A 202 27.50 -19.49 24.05
CA SER A 202 28.42 -18.89 23.09
C SER A 202 28.24 -19.38 21.64
N GLU A 203 27.87 -20.65 21.44
CA GLU A 203 27.66 -21.23 20.11
C GLU A 203 26.58 -20.49 19.26
N PRO A 204 25.33 -20.30 19.73
CA PRO A 204 24.32 -19.57 18.96
C PRO A 204 24.71 -18.11 18.70
N LEU A 205 25.41 -17.45 19.63
CA LEU A 205 25.87 -16.08 19.45
C LEU A 205 26.97 -15.99 18.38
N HIS A 206 27.90 -16.95 18.34
CA HIS A 206 28.88 -17.04 17.26
C HIS A 206 28.23 -17.37 15.91
N LEU A 207 27.18 -18.21 15.89
CA LEU A 207 26.41 -18.46 14.68
C LEU A 207 25.71 -17.18 14.19
N ALA A 208 25.09 -16.40 15.07
CA ALA A 208 24.49 -15.12 14.73
C ALA A 208 25.52 -14.13 14.14
N ILE A 209 26.71 -14.03 14.74
CA ILE A 209 27.81 -13.22 14.20
C ILE A 209 28.22 -13.70 12.80
N SER A 210 28.38 -15.02 12.61
CA SER A 210 28.77 -15.58 11.30
C SER A 210 27.72 -15.37 10.21
N ILE A 211 26.44 -15.31 10.57
CA ILE A 211 25.35 -14.97 9.64
C ILE A 211 25.45 -13.50 9.25
N ILE A 212 25.67 -12.60 10.21
CA ILE A 212 25.88 -11.17 9.94
C ILE A 212 27.08 -10.97 9.00
N GLU A 213 28.22 -11.60 9.27
CA GLU A 213 29.42 -11.51 8.44
C GLU A 213 29.19 -12.05 7.01
N TYR A 214 28.41 -13.12 6.88
CA TYR A 214 28.01 -13.64 5.58
C TYR A 214 27.16 -12.62 4.80
N LEU A 215 26.16 -12.01 5.45
CA LEU A 215 25.32 -10.98 4.83
C LEU A 215 26.12 -9.73 4.44
N GLU A 216 27.08 -9.31 5.25
CA GLU A 216 27.98 -8.18 4.96
C GLU A 216 28.87 -8.43 3.75
N SER A 217 29.22 -9.70 3.48
CA SER A 217 30.08 -10.06 2.35
C SER A 217 29.43 -9.87 0.97
N GLY A 218 28.11 -9.64 0.93
CA GLY A 218 27.34 -9.48 -0.30
C GLY A 218 27.23 -10.76 -1.14
N GLN A 219 27.53 -11.92 -0.57
CA GLN A 219 27.33 -13.22 -1.20
C GLN A 219 25.84 -13.48 -1.46
N GLU A 220 25.54 -14.17 -2.56
CA GLU A 220 24.18 -14.63 -2.85
C GLU A 220 23.71 -15.64 -1.79
N ILE A 221 22.40 -15.70 -1.58
CA ILE A 221 21.82 -16.68 -0.64
C ILE A 221 22.05 -18.07 -1.20
N ASP A 222 22.84 -18.88 -0.49
CA ASP A 222 23.19 -20.24 -0.85
C ASP A 222 22.82 -21.26 0.25
N ASP A 223 23.09 -22.54 -0.04
CA ASP A 223 22.86 -23.63 0.90
C ASP A 223 23.70 -23.52 2.19
N GLU A 224 24.84 -22.83 2.15
CA GLU A 224 25.68 -22.61 3.33
C GLU A 224 25.00 -21.65 4.31
N LEU A 225 24.51 -20.51 3.81
CA LEU A 225 23.76 -19.54 4.61
C LEU A 225 22.49 -20.18 5.19
N ILE A 226 21.72 -20.90 4.36
CA ILE A 226 20.51 -21.59 4.80
C ILE A 226 20.83 -22.59 5.92
N ARG A 227 21.93 -23.34 5.79
CA ARG A 227 22.39 -24.27 6.84
C ARG A 227 22.77 -23.56 8.13
N LYS A 228 23.46 -22.41 8.06
CA LYS A 228 23.82 -21.59 9.23
C LYS A 228 22.56 -21.09 9.94
N ILE A 229 21.57 -20.58 9.20
CA ILE A 229 20.29 -20.11 9.73
C ILE A 229 19.55 -21.25 10.42
N LYS A 230 19.39 -22.41 9.77
CA LYS A 230 18.71 -23.57 10.37
C LYS A 230 19.39 -24.03 11.67
N LYS A 231 20.73 -24.07 11.68
CA LYS A 231 21.49 -24.43 12.88
C LYS A 231 21.26 -23.41 14.01
N PHE A 232 21.27 -22.12 13.68
CA PHE A 232 20.97 -21.05 14.62
C PHE A 232 19.55 -21.16 15.19
N GLU A 233 18.54 -21.38 14.36
CA GLU A 233 17.14 -21.58 14.78
C GLU A 233 17.02 -22.73 15.79
N THR A 234 17.58 -23.90 15.45
CA THR A 234 17.58 -25.06 16.36
C THR A 234 18.29 -24.77 17.68
N CYS A 235 19.41 -24.03 17.67
CA CYS A 235 20.07 -23.63 18.91
C CYS A 235 19.17 -22.68 19.72
N MET A 236 18.51 -21.71 19.10
CA MET A 236 17.66 -20.73 19.80
C MET A 236 16.37 -21.36 20.35
N GLU A 237 15.74 -22.30 19.64
CA GLU A 237 14.56 -23.03 20.12
C GLU A 237 14.83 -23.75 21.44
N ASN A 238 16.00 -24.38 21.56
CA ASN A 238 16.43 -25.07 22.78
C ASN A 238 16.74 -24.11 23.95
N LEU A 239 16.89 -22.80 23.68
CA LEU A 239 17.27 -21.77 24.64
C LEU A 239 16.11 -20.87 25.06
N SER A 240 14.97 -21.00 24.40
CA SER A 240 13.73 -20.24 24.67
C SER A 240 13.21 -20.34 26.11
N HIS A 241 13.71 -21.29 26.90
CA HIS A 241 13.33 -21.52 28.29
C HIS A 241 14.20 -20.75 29.31
N ASP A 242 15.36 -20.22 28.92
CA ASP A 242 16.17 -19.33 29.78
C ASP A 242 15.79 -17.86 29.52
N SER A 243 14.78 -17.40 30.26
CA SER A 243 14.26 -16.03 30.19
C SER A 243 15.34 -14.95 30.34
N LYS A 244 16.33 -15.18 31.21
CA LYS A 244 17.34 -14.15 31.52
C LYS A 244 18.32 -13.97 30.38
N PHE A 245 18.76 -15.07 29.77
CA PHE A 245 19.55 -15.02 28.55
C PHE A 245 18.78 -14.40 27.39
N MET A 246 17.51 -14.79 27.19
CA MET A 246 16.68 -14.27 26.12
C MET A 246 16.42 -12.76 26.23
N ASP A 247 16.20 -12.26 27.45
CA ASP A 247 16.04 -10.83 27.71
C ASP A 247 17.32 -10.04 27.37
N GLU A 248 18.49 -10.55 27.78
CA GLU A 248 19.78 -9.92 27.46
C GLU A 248 20.07 -9.98 25.96
N TYR A 249 19.81 -11.12 25.30
CA TYR A 249 19.93 -11.30 23.86
C TYR A 249 19.05 -10.30 23.09
N MET A 250 17.77 -10.19 23.42
CA MET A 250 16.85 -9.24 22.77
C MET A 250 17.23 -7.79 23.05
N SER A 251 17.60 -7.47 24.29
CA SER A 251 18.08 -6.13 24.67
C SER A 251 19.34 -5.74 23.90
N SER A 252 20.21 -6.71 23.60
CA SER A 252 21.45 -6.51 22.84
C SER A 252 21.18 -6.11 21.37
N ILE A 253 20.13 -6.67 20.76
CA ILE A 253 19.67 -6.32 19.40
C ILE A 253 19.04 -4.93 19.42
N LEU A 254 18.13 -4.69 20.37
CA LEU A 254 17.45 -3.39 20.50
C LEU A 254 18.44 -2.27 20.78
N ALA A 255 19.43 -2.49 21.65
CA ALA A 255 20.47 -1.52 21.94
C ALA A 255 21.28 -1.16 20.68
N ALA A 256 21.67 -2.16 19.87
CA ALA A 256 22.38 -1.92 18.62
C ALA A 256 21.53 -1.15 17.59
N TYR A 257 20.22 -1.38 17.56
CA TYR A 257 19.31 -0.63 16.71
C TYR A 257 19.18 0.84 17.19
N PHE A 258 18.88 1.04 18.48
CA PHE A 258 18.66 2.38 19.05
C PHE A 258 19.93 3.23 19.11
N SER A 259 21.10 2.64 19.34
CA SER A 259 22.37 3.38 19.34
C SER A 259 22.70 3.98 17.98
N ASN A 260 22.11 3.46 16.91
CA ASN A 260 22.31 3.90 15.54
C ASN A 260 21.12 4.70 14.98
N ILE A 261 20.10 4.98 15.81
CA ILE A 261 18.88 5.70 15.41
C ILE A 261 19.12 7.19 15.08
N GLN A 262 20.27 7.76 15.43
CA GLN A 262 20.62 9.12 15.00
C GLN A 262 20.80 9.22 13.47
N ILE A 263 21.05 8.08 12.79
CA ILE A 263 21.04 7.97 11.33
C ILE A 263 19.58 7.89 10.79
N LEU A 264 18.60 7.62 11.66
CA LEU A 264 17.15 7.64 11.39
C LEU A 264 16.50 9.03 11.53
N THR A 265 17.22 10.13 11.70
CA THR A 265 16.62 11.49 11.64
C THR A 265 15.91 11.78 10.31
N ASP A 266 16.23 11.02 9.25
CA ASP A 266 15.45 10.95 8.00
C ASP A 266 14.02 10.39 8.20
N VAL A 267 13.79 9.57 9.23
CA VAL A 267 12.51 8.92 9.54
C VAL A 267 11.51 9.87 10.20
N GLU A 268 11.94 10.83 11.02
CA GLU A 268 11.03 11.88 11.53
C GLU A 268 10.53 12.78 10.38
N THR A 269 11.43 13.16 9.47
CA THR A 269 11.07 13.87 8.24
C THR A 269 10.13 13.03 7.38
N PHE A 270 10.35 11.71 7.33
CA PHE A 270 9.47 10.76 6.64
C PHE A 270 8.09 10.60 7.32
N ILE A 271 7.99 10.63 8.65
CA ILE A 271 6.71 10.58 9.38
C ILE A 271 5.90 11.86 9.13
N VAL A 272 6.55 13.04 9.17
CA VAL A 272 5.92 14.31 8.82
C VAL A 272 5.45 14.30 7.36
N TYR A 273 6.24 13.70 6.47
CA TYR A 273 5.88 13.47 5.07
C TYR A 273 4.66 12.53 4.93
N LEU A 274 4.66 11.36 5.59
CA LEU A 274 3.55 10.42 5.56
C LEU A 274 2.23 11.08 5.97
N ASN A 275 2.26 11.94 6.99
CA ASN A 275 1.09 12.69 7.44
C ASN A 275 0.57 13.68 6.39
N SER A 276 1.46 14.39 5.67
CA SER A 276 1.09 15.29 4.57
C SER A 276 0.52 14.54 3.35
N VAL A 277 1.01 13.33 3.11
CA VAL A 277 0.69 12.49 1.94
C VAL A 277 -0.58 11.67 2.17
N TYR A 278 -0.85 11.29 3.42
CA TYR A 278 -2.09 10.66 3.85
C TYR A 278 -3.32 11.58 3.65
N GLN A 279 -3.18 12.89 3.92
CA GLN A 279 -4.26 13.86 3.66
C GLN A 279 -4.63 13.97 2.17
N GLY A 280 -3.68 13.72 1.28
CA GLY A 280 -3.90 13.64 -0.17
C GLY A 280 -4.33 12.27 -0.68
N LYS A 281 -4.48 11.26 0.20
CA LYS A 281 -4.69 9.84 -0.17
C LYS A 281 -3.67 9.35 -1.19
N ILE A 282 -2.41 9.75 -1.02
CA ILE A 282 -1.27 9.28 -1.80
C ILE A 282 -0.37 8.49 -0.83
N LEU A 283 0.35 7.48 -1.30
CA LEU A 283 1.36 6.73 -0.58
C LEU A 283 2.54 6.51 -1.53
N LEU A 284 3.78 6.53 -1.03
CA LEU A 284 4.95 6.16 -1.83
C LEU A 284 5.47 4.79 -1.43
N ILE A 285 5.82 3.96 -2.41
CA ILE A 285 6.38 2.62 -2.18
C ILE A 285 7.80 2.72 -1.62
N ASN A 286 8.65 3.59 -2.21
CA ASN A 286 10.06 3.71 -1.84
C ASN A 286 10.43 5.16 -1.47
N PRO A 287 9.95 5.66 -0.33
CA PRO A 287 10.16 7.05 0.09
C PRO A 287 11.62 7.36 0.42
N LEU A 288 12.44 6.36 0.72
CA LEU A 288 13.88 6.54 1.02
C LEU A 288 14.76 6.57 -0.24
N LYS A 289 14.20 6.29 -1.42
CA LYS A 289 14.97 6.28 -2.67
C LYS A 289 15.51 7.69 -2.97
N VAL A 290 16.81 7.80 -3.22
CA VAL A 290 17.50 9.06 -3.52
C VAL A 290 17.98 9.09 -4.96
N ILE A 291 18.16 10.30 -5.47
CA ILE A 291 18.89 10.60 -6.70
C ILE A 291 20.25 11.16 -6.28
N HIS A 292 21.33 10.55 -6.75
CA HIS A 292 22.69 11.00 -6.51
C HIS A 292 23.17 11.89 -7.66
N PHE A 293 23.60 13.11 -7.31
CA PHE A 293 24.22 14.05 -8.22
C PHE A 293 25.70 14.16 -7.86
N PRO A 294 26.61 13.73 -8.74
CA PRO A 294 28.02 13.57 -8.38
C PRO A 294 28.77 14.90 -8.22
N ASP A 295 28.30 15.98 -8.86
CA ASP A 295 29.00 17.27 -8.86
C ASP A 295 28.03 18.45 -8.95
N LYS A 296 28.57 19.67 -8.81
CA LYS A 296 27.86 20.90 -9.18
C LYS A 296 27.62 20.91 -10.69
N GLY A 297 26.37 21.11 -11.12
CA GLY A 297 26.09 21.16 -12.54
C GLY A 297 24.62 21.28 -12.92
N GLU A 298 24.40 21.16 -14.22
CA GLU A 298 23.08 21.01 -14.84
C GLU A 298 22.94 19.56 -15.31
N TYR A 299 21.87 18.91 -14.87
CA TYR A 299 21.55 17.53 -15.23
C TYR A 299 20.17 17.45 -15.88
N GLU A 300 19.95 16.46 -16.72
CA GLU A 300 18.63 16.14 -17.26
C GLU A 300 18.07 14.91 -16.55
N LEU A 301 16.88 15.03 -15.97
CA LEU A 301 16.13 13.93 -15.40
C LEU A 301 14.87 13.67 -16.22
N ASN A 302 14.65 12.40 -16.59
CA ASN A 302 13.40 11.95 -17.18
C ASN A 302 12.64 11.10 -16.18
N LEU A 303 11.58 11.66 -15.59
CA LEU A 303 10.83 11.02 -14.51
C LEU A 303 9.49 10.44 -15.02
N GLU A 304 9.13 9.30 -14.47
CA GLU A 304 7.85 8.65 -14.74
C GLU A 304 7.23 8.17 -13.42
N ILE A 305 5.93 8.40 -13.26
CA ILE A 305 5.17 7.94 -12.09
C ILE A 305 4.44 6.66 -12.45
N HIS A 306 4.73 5.60 -11.71
CA HIS A 306 3.96 4.36 -11.72
C HIS A 306 2.90 4.40 -10.63
N LEU A 307 1.67 4.07 -10.98
CA LEU A 307 0.51 4.16 -10.10
C LEU A 307 -0.11 2.78 -9.88
N THR A 308 -0.35 2.45 -8.61
CA THR A 308 -1.22 1.35 -8.17
C THR A 308 -2.25 1.83 -7.14
N ASP A 309 -3.23 0.99 -6.83
CA ASP A 309 -4.16 1.17 -5.71
C ASP A 309 -3.93 0.12 -4.61
N LEU A 310 -4.78 0.12 -3.58
CA LEU A 310 -4.70 -0.86 -2.48
C LEU A 310 -4.99 -2.31 -2.92
N LEU A 311 -5.54 -2.52 -4.13
CA LEU A 311 -5.68 -3.85 -4.75
C LEU A 311 -4.47 -4.20 -5.64
N TYR A 312 -3.42 -3.36 -5.64
CA TYR A 312 -2.25 -3.46 -6.51
C TYR A 312 -2.60 -3.46 -8.01
N SER A 313 -3.75 -2.89 -8.37
CA SER A 313 -4.10 -2.70 -9.77
C SER A 313 -3.15 -1.70 -10.41
N ARG A 314 -2.48 -2.11 -11.49
CA ARG A 314 -1.60 -1.20 -12.24
C ARG A 314 -2.41 -0.27 -13.14
N TYR A 315 -2.06 1.01 -13.12
CA TYR A 315 -2.59 2.04 -13.99
C TYR A 315 -1.55 2.43 -15.04
N ALA A 316 -1.98 3.14 -16.09
CA ALA A 316 -1.06 3.66 -17.09
C ALA A 316 -0.05 4.60 -16.40
N PRO A 317 1.25 4.46 -16.70
CA PRO A 317 2.25 5.37 -16.13
C PRO A 317 2.03 6.81 -16.57
N ILE A 318 2.46 7.75 -15.72
CA ILE A 318 2.34 9.19 -15.98
C ILE A 318 3.74 9.74 -16.28
N PRO A 319 4.06 10.03 -17.55
CA PRO A 319 5.33 10.64 -17.88
C PRO A 319 5.34 12.09 -17.37
N LEU A 320 6.40 12.46 -16.65
CA LEU A 320 6.62 13.85 -16.22
C LEU A 320 7.46 14.62 -17.23
N GLY A 321 8.12 13.90 -18.15
CA GLY A 321 8.98 14.45 -19.18
C GLY A 321 10.38 14.78 -18.67
N LYS A 322 11.16 15.36 -19.56
CA LYS A 322 12.53 15.81 -19.29
C LYS A 322 12.52 17.11 -18.51
N VAL A 323 13.25 17.13 -17.40
CA VAL A 323 13.40 18.28 -16.52
C VAL A 323 14.88 18.54 -16.27
N LYS A 324 15.25 19.82 -16.29
CA LYS A 324 16.61 20.25 -15.95
C LYS A 324 16.75 20.39 -14.44
N ILE A 325 17.80 19.83 -13.88
CA ILE A 325 18.14 19.95 -12.46
C ILE A 325 19.42 20.75 -12.33
N LEU A 326 19.35 21.85 -11.59
CA LEU A 326 20.51 22.66 -11.23
C LEU A 326 20.92 22.34 -9.81
N VAL A 327 22.14 21.84 -9.64
CA VAL A 327 22.67 21.44 -8.33
C VAL A 327 23.90 22.28 -7.99
N ASP A 328 23.99 22.78 -6.75
CA ASP A 328 25.07 23.66 -6.32
C ASP A 328 26.36 22.94 -5.90
N LYS A 329 26.31 21.63 -5.60
CA LYS A 329 27.44 20.72 -5.29
C LYS A 329 26.99 19.26 -5.30
N GLU A 330 27.91 18.32 -5.11
CA GLU A 330 27.60 16.91 -4.89
C GLU A 330 26.57 16.72 -3.76
N CYS A 331 25.53 15.92 -4.02
CA CYS A 331 24.57 15.52 -2.99
C CYS A 331 23.61 14.41 -3.43
N GLU A 332 22.94 13.85 -2.42
CA GLU A 332 21.81 12.94 -2.58
C GLU A 332 20.50 13.66 -2.26
N VAL A 333 19.50 13.49 -3.13
CA VAL A 333 18.18 14.07 -2.93
C VAL A 333 17.13 12.98 -2.90
N PRO A 334 16.40 12.82 -1.77
CA PRO A 334 15.24 11.94 -1.73
C PRO A 334 14.23 12.28 -2.82
N ILE A 335 13.80 11.29 -3.60
CA ILE A 335 12.93 11.50 -4.76
C ILE A 335 11.65 12.24 -4.38
N TYR A 336 11.07 11.90 -3.23
CA TYR A 336 9.83 12.54 -2.77
C TYR A 336 9.96 14.07 -2.62
N LYS A 337 11.18 14.61 -2.38
CA LYS A 337 11.39 16.06 -2.25
C LYS A 337 11.23 16.82 -3.57
N LEU A 338 11.26 16.14 -4.71
CA LEU A 338 10.95 16.72 -6.01
C LEU A 338 9.45 17.00 -6.18
N PHE A 339 8.62 16.51 -5.26
CA PHE A 339 7.17 16.58 -5.33
C PHE A 339 6.57 17.39 -4.17
N GLU A 340 5.46 18.04 -4.47
CA GLU A 340 4.54 18.67 -3.55
C GLU A 340 3.17 18.00 -3.76
N PHE A 341 2.64 17.39 -2.70
CA PHE A 341 1.38 16.66 -2.73
C PHE A 341 0.28 17.56 -2.18
N ILE A 342 -0.69 17.91 -3.02
CA ILE A 342 -1.79 18.82 -2.68
C ILE A 342 -2.95 18.02 -2.08
N GLY A 343 -3.34 18.37 -0.85
CA GLY A 343 -4.44 17.72 -0.11
C GLY A 343 -5.84 18.21 -0.50
N GLU A 344 -6.88 17.55 0.04
CA GLU A 344 -8.27 18.04 -0.03
C GLU A 344 -8.39 19.30 0.85
N GLY A 345 -8.45 20.51 0.25
CA GLY A 345 -8.74 21.78 0.95
C GLY A 345 -7.79 22.95 0.66
N GLU A 346 -6.63 22.73 0.07
CA GLU A 346 -5.59 23.77 -0.13
C GLU A 346 -5.81 24.66 -1.38
N GLU A 347 -6.92 24.52 -2.08
CA GLU A 347 -7.22 25.30 -3.30
C GLU A 347 -7.76 26.71 -3.03
N ASN A 348 -8.08 27.07 -1.77
CA ASN A 348 -8.75 28.33 -1.43
C ASN A 348 -7.89 29.41 -0.73
N ASP A 349 -6.66 29.12 -0.29
CA ASP A 349 -5.82 30.12 0.40
C ASP A 349 -4.59 30.48 -0.43
N ARG A 350 -4.80 31.37 -1.40
CA ARG A 350 -3.89 32.47 -1.78
C ARG A 350 -4.49 33.29 -2.93
N PRO A 351 -5.35 34.28 -2.65
CA PRO A 351 -5.42 35.44 -3.52
C PRO A 351 -4.19 36.32 -3.26
N ASN A 352 -3.69 36.90 -4.35
CA ASN A 352 -2.64 37.90 -4.41
C ASN A 352 -2.59 38.85 -3.20
N SER A 353 -1.40 38.99 -2.61
CA SER A 353 -1.02 40.25 -1.96
C SER A 353 0.33 40.66 -2.53
N GLN A 354 0.26 41.77 -3.26
CA GLN A 354 1.34 42.60 -3.80
C GLN A 354 2.38 42.95 -2.74
#